data_AF-A0A139PBT0-F1
#
_entry.id   AF-A0A139PBT0-F1
#
_cell.length_a   1.000
_cell.length_b   1.000
_cell.length_c   1.000
_cell.angle_alpha   90.00
_cell.angle_beta   90.00
_cell.angle_gamma   90.00
#
_symmetry.space_group_name_H-M   'P 1'
#
loop_
_entity.id
_entity.type
_entity.pdbx_description
1 polymer ?
#
loop_
_entity_poly.entity_id
_entity_poly.type
_entity_poly.pdbx_seq_one_letter_code
_entity_poly.pdbx_strand_id
1 'polypeptide(L)' 'MDDLVELLKQGFILYQKNGKIEAEVPPTFGSVALHFQDGRFSYLQRSETKK' A
#
# COMPACT_ATOMS: atom_id res chain seq x y z
N MET A 1 3.01 15.34 -7.80
CA MET A 1 2.21 14.17 -8.23
C MET A 1 3.10 13.11 -8.85
N ASP A 2 4.22 13.49 -9.49
CA ASP A 2 5.21 12.57 -10.06
C ASP A 2 5.79 11.54 -9.08
N ASP A 3 6.19 11.93 -7.86
CA ASP A 3 6.73 10.99 -6.87
C ASP A 3 5.83 9.79 -6.58
N LEU A 4 4.52 10.02 -6.50
CA LEU A 4 3.57 8.96 -6.15
C LEU A 4 3.44 7.94 -7.29
N VAL A 5 3.48 8.43 -8.53
CA VAL A 5 3.46 7.60 -9.73
C VAL A 5 4.76 6.83 -9.87
N GLU A 6 5.90 7.41 -9.49
CA GLU A 6 7.19 6.72 -9.46
C GLU A 6 7.22 5.60 -8.43
N LEU A 7 6.71 5.84 -7.22
CA LEU A 7 6.58 4.81 -6.17
C LEU A 7 5.69 3.65 -6.63
N LEU A 8 4.56 3.95 -7.28
CA LEU A 8 3.72 2.93 -7.92
C LEU A 8 4.46 2.11 -8.96
N LYS A 9 5.24 2.76 -9.84
CA LYS A 9 6.05 2.09 -10.87
C LYS A 9 7.15 1.22 -10.26
N GLN A 10 7.68 1.61 -9.11
CA GLN A 10 8.65 0.81 -8.33
C GLN A 10 8.00 -0.37 -7.59
N GLY A 11 6.66 -0.48 -7.61
CA GLY A 11 5.92 -1.58 -6.98
C GLY A 11 5.56 -1.32 -5.51
N PHE A 12 5.65 -0.08 -5.03
CA PHE A 12 5.15 0.29 -3.71
C PHE A 12 3.62 0.24 -3.67
N ILE A 13 3.10 -0.11 -2.50
CA ILE A 13 1.67 -0.12 -2.21
C ILE A 13 1.29 1.24 -1.64
N LEU A 14 0.38 1.92 -2.31
CA LEU A 14 -0.13 3.20 -1.86
C LEU A 14 -1.47 3.03 -1.15
N TYR A 15 -1.61 3.68 0.01
CA TYR A 15 -2.85 3.70 0.77
C TYR A 15 -3.03 5.03 1.50
N GLN A 16 -4.24 5.36 1.89
CA GLN A 16 -4.55 6.57 2.63
C GLN A 16 -4.75 6.24 4.11
N LYS A 17 -3.95 6.87 4.98
CA LYS A 17 -4.04 6.71 6.43
C LYS A 17 -4.16 8.09 7.06
N ASN A 18 -5.22 8.30 7.85
CA ASN A 18 -5.49 9.57 8.52
C ASN A 18 -5.45 10.79 7.58
N GLY A 19 -5.96 10.64 6.35
CA GLY A 19 -6.01 11.70 5.36
C GLY A 19 -4.72 11.92 4.55
N LYS A 20 -3.61 11.26 4.89
CA LYS A 20 -2.34 11.31 4.12
C LYS A 20 -2.18 10.05 3.28
N ILE A 21 -1.60 10.19 2.09
CA ILE A 21 -1.20 9.05 1.26
C ILE A 21 0.16 8.58 1.75
N GLU A 22 0.27 7.30 2.09
CA GLU A 22 1.50 6.64 2.47
C GLU A 22 1.86 5.59 1.42
N ALA A 23 3.15 5.28 1.34
CA ALA A 23 3.71 4.26 0.46
C ALA A 23 4.43 3.21 1.30
N GLU A 24 4.12 1.94 1.09
CA GLU A 24 4.77 0.83 1.79
C GLU A 24 5.32 -0.18 0.78
N VAL A 25 6.47 -0.77 1.11
CA VAL A 25 7.05 -1.85 0.30
C VAL A 25 6.20 -3.13 0.42
N PRO A 26 5.98 -3.86 -0.69
CA PRO A 26 5.30 -5.14 -0.63
C PRO A 26 6.12 -6.17 0.18
N PRO A 27 5.46 -7.18 0.79
CA PRO A 27 6.18 -8.28 1.41
C PRO A 27 6.97 -9.05 0.35
N THR A 28 8.18 -9.49 0.72
CA THR A 28 9.02 -10.31 -0.18
C THR A 28 8.35 -11.64 -0.53
N PHE A 29 7.59 -12.19 0.41
CA PHE A 29 6.74 -13.37 0.21
C PHE A 29 5.59 -13.30 1.21
N GLY A 30 4.34 -13.39 0.75
CA GLY A 30 3.17 -13.27 1.63
C GLY A 30 1.95 -12.68 0.93
N SER A 31 1.18 -11.87 1.66
CA SER A 31 -0.10 -11.33 1.18
C SER A 31 -0.26 -9.86 1.59
N VAL A 32 -0.97 -9.12 0.74
CA VAL A 32 -1.33 -7.72 0.96
C VAL A 32 -2.84 -7.60 0.80
N ALA A 33 -3.51 -7.01 1.78
CA ALA A 33 -4.92 -6.67 1.69
C ALA A 33 -5.10 -5.15 1.81
N LEU A 34 -5.76 -4.56 0.81
CA LEU A 34 -6.15 -3.17 0.78
C LEU A 34 -7.66 -3.08 1.00
N HIS A 35 -8.08 -2.35 2.03
CA HIS A 35 -9.49 -2.12 2.28
C HIS A 35 -9.89 -0.77 1.69
N PHE A 36 -10.89 -0.81 0.83
CA PHE A 36 -11.51 0.37 0.24
C PHE A 36 -12.81 0.67 0.97
N GLN A 37 -12.90 1.86 1.56
CA GLN A 37 -14.08 2.34 2.26
C GLN A 37 -14.23 3.83 1.99
N ASP A 38 -15.47 4.29 1.80
CA ASP A 38 -15.78 5.72 1.63
C ASP A 38 -15.03 6.39 0.45
N GLY A 39 -14.87 5.66 -0.65
CA GLY A 39 -14.17 6.16 -1.84
C GLY A 39 -12.64 6.20 -1.72
N ARG A 40 -12.06 5.66 -0.63
CA ARG A 40 -10.61 5.75 -0.32
C ARG A 40 -10.06 4.42 0.19
N PHE A 41 -8.79 4.15 -0.11
CA PHE A 41 -8.06 3.00 0.48
C PHE A 41 -7.65 3.35 1.91
N SER A 42 -8.40 2.88 2.90
CA SER A 42 -8.28 3.35 4.29
C SER A 42 -7.39 2.45 5.16
N TYR A 43 -7.13 1.21 4.73
CA TYR A 43 -6.36 0.26 5.52
C TYR A 43 -5.51 -0.65 4.63
N LEU A 44 -4.24 -0.75 4.97
CA LEU A 44 -3.29 -1.68 4.40
C LEU A 44 -2.95 -2.74 5.46
N GLN A 45 -3.25 -3.99 5.16
CA GLN A 45 -2.78 -5.13 5.94
C GLN A 45 -1.73 -5.87 5.14
N ARG A 46 -0.50 -5.84 5.64
CA ARG A 46 0.62 -6.63 5.12
C ARG A 46 0.82 -7.86 5.99
N SER A 47 0.98 -9.01 5.35
CA SER A 47 1.34 -10.26 6.02
C SER A 47 2.54 -10.86 5.31
N GLU A 48 3.65 -10.98 6.05
CA GLU A 48 4.87 -11.59 5.53
C GLU A 48 4.93 -13.06 5.97
N THR A 49 5.06 -13.95 5.00
CA THR A 49 5.21 -15.37 5.23
C THR A 49 6.69 -15.72 5.11
N LYS A 50 7.30 -16.17 6.21
CA LYS A 50 8.64 -16.76 6.16
C LYS A 50 8.50 -18.24 5.84
N LYS A 51 9.17 -18.68 4.78
CA LYS A 51 9.27 -20.10 4.42
C LYS A 51 10.44 -20.73 5.16
#